data_AF-A0A960K609-F1
#
_entry.id   AF-A0A960K609-F1
#
_cell.length_a   1.000
_cell.length_b   1.000
_cell.length_c   1.000
_cell.angle_alpha   90.00
_cell.angle_beta   90.00
_cell.angle_gamma   90.00
#
_symmetry.space_group_name_H-M   'P 1'
#
loop_
_entity.id
_entity.type
_entity.pdbx_description
1 polymer ?
#
loop_
_entity_poly.entity_id
_entity_poly.type
_entity_poly.pdbx_seq_one_letter_code
_entity_poly.pdbx_strand_id
1 'polypeptide(L)' 'MSNITLRVDDEVLKAVRRHAAERETTVNHLVREFLDALAAREGRAAEVRRRMRELSEGSSARIGPRTWSRDDLHEG' A
#
# COMPACT_ATOMS: atom_id res chain seq x y z
N MET A 1 -5.99 20.58 3.14
CA MET A 1 -4.63 20.12 2.76
C MET A 1 -3.62 20.70 3.75
N SER A 2 -2.64 19.92 4.16
CA SER A 2 -1.55 20.38 5.04
C SER A 2 -0.33 20.78 4.20
N ASN A 3 0.43 21.77 4.65
CA ASN A 3 1.66 22.20 3.98
C ASN A 3 2.87 21.49 4.57
N ILE A 4 3.82 21.08 3.73
CA ILE A 4 5.08 20.50 4.13
C ILE A 4 6.24 21.30 3.54
N THR A 5 7.31 21.51 4.30
CA THR A 5 8.55 22.12 3.80
C THR A 5 9.64 21.06 3.82
N LEU A 6 10.27 20.84 2.67
CA LEU A 6 11.33 19.86 2.51
C LEU A 6 12.62 20.55 2.07
N ARG A 7 13.76 20.02 2.51
CA ARG A 7 15.08 20.39 1.99
C ARG A 7 15.64 19.20 1.24
N VAL A 8 16.14 19.46 0.04
CA VAL A 8 16.82 18.48 -0.82
C VAL A 8 18.08 19.14 -1.38
N ASP A 9 19.00 18.31 -1.82
CA ASP A 9 20.17 18.76 -2.57
C ASP A 9 19.75 19.53 -3.83
N ASP A 10 20.46 20.62 -4.13
CA ASP A 10 20.13 21.51 -5.25
C ASP A 10 20.26 20.81 -6.61
N GLU A 11 21.23 19.90 -6.77
CA GLU A 11 21.41 19.14 -8.01
C GLU A 11 20.26 18.14 -8.21
N VAL A 12 19.76 17.55 -7.11
CA VAL A 12 18.57 16.71 -7.14
C VAL A 12 17.36 17.54 -7.56
N LEU A 13 17.14 18.71 -6.95
CA LEU A 13 16.01 19.57 -7.30
C LEU A 13 16.05 20.00 -8.77
N LYS A 14 17.23 20.33 -9.29
CA LYS A 14 17.45 20.70 -10.70
C LYS A 14 17.12 19.54 -11.65
N ALA A 15 17.56 18.33 -11.32
CA ALA A 15 17.25 17.14 -12.11
C ALA A 15 15.74 16.85 -12.13
N VAL A 16 15.08 16.89 -10.97
CA VAL A 16 13.64 16.64 -10.86
C VAL A 16 12.82 17.72 -11.57
N ARG A 17 13.23 18.99 -11.51
CA ARG A 17 12.55 20.07 -12.25
C ARG A 17 12.58 19.85 -13.75
N ARG A 18 13.71 19.42 -14.30
CA ARG A 18 13.83 19.08 -15.73
C ARG A 18 12.92 17.91 -16.08
N HIS A 19 12.96 16.84 -15.28
CA HIS A 19 12.12 15.67 -15.45
C HIS A 19 10.63 15.99 -15.42
N ALA A 20 10.22 16.88 -14.52
CA ALA A 20 8.84 17.36 -14.41
C ALA A 20 8.43 18.18 -15.64
N ALA A 21 9.30 19.08 -16.11
CA ALA A 21 9.05 19.89 -17.30
C ALA A 21 8.90 19.03 -18.56
N GLU A 22 9.75 18.02 -18.75
CA GLU A 22 9.66 17.04 -19.85
C GLU A 22 8.34 16.26 -19.88
N ARG A 23 7.64 16.18 -18.74
CA ARG A 23 6.39 15.45 -18.55
C ARG A 23 5.18 16.37 -18.34
N GLU A 24 5.33 17.66 -18.62
CA GLU A 24 4.29 18.67 -18.44
C GLU A 24 3.67 18.65 -17.03
N THR A 25 4.50 18.38 -16.02
CA THR A 25 4.08 18.30 -14.61
C THR A 25 4.94 19.18 -13.71
N THR A 26 4.72 19.12 -12.39
CA THR A 26 5.45 19.91 -11.40
C THR A 26 6.07 19.03 -10.32
N VAL A 27 7.13 19.52 -9.68
CA VAL A 27 7.74 18.82 -8.54
C VAL A 27 6.72 18.54 -7.44
N ASN A 28 5.85 19.50 -7.13
CA ASN A 28 4.79 19.31 -6.13
C ASN A 28 3.78 18.23 -6.54
N HIS A 29 3.46 18.12 -7.83
CA HIS A 29 2.62 17.04 -8.32
C HIS A 29 3.29 15.67 -8.10
N LEU A 30 4.57 15.54 -8.46
CA LEU A 30 5.35 14.31 -8.25
C LEU A 30 5.44 13.92 -6.77
N VAL A 31 5.67 14.89 -5.88
CA VAL A 31 5.71 14.65 -4.44
C VAL A 31 4.36 14.17 -3.91
N ARG A 32 3.25 14.79 -4.33
CA ARG A 32 1.90 14.36 -3.93
C ARG A 32 1.61 12.94 -4.40
N GLU A 33 1.84 12.65 -5.68
CA GLU A 33 1.68 11.31 -6.26
C GLU A 33 2.48 10.26 -5.50
N PHE A 34 3.74 10.56 -5.17
CA PHE A 34 4.58 9.65 -4.39
C PHE A 34 4.04 9.40 -2.98
N LEU A 35 3.61 10.45 -2.28
CA LEU A 35 3.04 10.35 -0.93
C LEU A 35 1.71 9.61 -0.94
N ASP A 36 0.85 9.86 -1.92
CA ASP A 36 -0.43 9.17 -2.08
C ASP A 36 -0.21 7.69 -2.41
N ALA A 37 0.73 7.37 -3.30
CA ALA A 37 1.09 5.99 -3.60
C ALA A 37 1.68 5.26 -2.37
N LEU A 38 2.50 5.94 -1.58
CA LEU A 38 3.07 5.41 -0.34
C LEU A 38 1.97 5.15 0.70
N ALA A 39 1.10 6.13 0.93
CA ALA A 39 -0.03 6.01 1.85
C ALA A 39 -1.01 4.92 1.40
N ALA A 40 -1.28 4.80 0.10
CA ALA A 40 -2.13 3.75 -0.45
C ALA A 40 -1.49 2.37 -0.27
N ARG A 41 -0.16 2.24 -0.40
CA ARG A 41 0.54 0.97 -0.15
C ARG A 41 0.42 0.54 1.31
N GLU A 42 0.61 1.47 2.25
CA GLU A 42 0.49 1.19 3.69
C GLU A 42 -0.97 0.97 4.11
N GLY A 43 -1.87 1.77 3.57
CA GLY A 43 -3.32 1.69 3.77
C GLY A 43 -3.89 0.36 3.28
N ARG A 44 -3.51 -0.12 2.08
CA ARG A 44 -3.92 -1.45 1.59
C ARG A 44 -3.46 -2.57 2.50
N ALA A 45 -2.22 -2.53 3.01
CA ALA A 45 -1.74 -3.55 3.94
C ALA A 45 -2.46 -3.48 5.31
N ALA A 46 -2.81 -2.28 5.77
CA ALA A 46 -3.60 -2.11 6.99
C ALA A 46 -5.06 -2.53 6.81
N GLU A 47 -5.67 -2.22 5.67
CA GLU A 47 -7.04 -2.57 5.31
C GLU A 47 -7.21 -4.06 5.04
N VAL A 48 -6.28 -4.71 4.34
CA VAL A 48 -6.28 -6.17 4.18
C VAL A 48 -6.16 -6.87 5.53
N ARG A 49 -5.28 -6.39 6.43
CA ARG A 49 -5.16 -6.91 7.80
C ARG A 49 -6.45 -6.69 8.61
N ARG A 50 -7.07 -5.52 8.48
CA ARG A 50 -8.35 -5.20 9.13
C ARG A 50 -9.46 -6.12 8.60
N ARG A 51 -9.58 -6.30 7.29
CA ARG A 51 -10.59 -7.15 6.66
C ARG A 51 -10.39 -8.63 6.96
N MET A 52 -9.14 -9.11 7.01
CA MET A 52 -8.83 -10.48 7.49
C MET A 52 -9.26 -10.67 8.95
N ARG A 53 -9.03 -9.68 9.80
CA ARG A 53 -9.47 -9.70 11.19
C ARG A 53 -10.99 -9.69 11.32
N GLU A 54 -11.68 -8.81 10.61
CA GLU A 54 -13.15 -8.75 10.57
C GLU A 54 -13.77 -10.05 10.05
N LEU A 55 -13.21 -10.65 9.00
CA LEU A 55 -13.63 -11.97 8.50
C LEU A 55 -13.36 -13.09 9.50
N SER A 56 -12.23 -13.05 10.21
CA SER A 56 -11.90 -14.03 11.25
C SER A 56 -12.79 -13.89 12.48
N GLU A 57 -13.12 -12.67 12.90
CA GLU A 57 -13.97 -12.37 14.06
C GLU A 57 -15.45 -12.60 13.76
N GLY A 58 -15.88 -12.35 12.52
CA GLY A 58 -17.23 -12.65 12.03
C GLY A 58 -17.44 -14.10 11.59
N SER A 59 -16.38 -14.91 11.53
CA SER A 59 -16.48 -16.32 11.18
C SER A 59 -16.94 -17.13 12.39
N SER A 60 -18.06 -17.84 12.25
CA SER A 60 -18.54 -18.84 13.22
C SER A 60 -17.77 -20.16 13.15
N ALA A 61 -16.73 -20.25 12.29
CA ALA A 61 -15.93 -21.44 12.13
C ALA A 61 -15.09 -21.71 13.39
N ARG A 62 -15.52 -22.70 14.17
CA ARG A 62 -14.68 -23.29 15.23
C ARG A 62 -13.68 -24.22 14.56
N ILE A 63 -12.39 -23.92 14.67
CA ILE A 63 -11.32 -24.85 14.30
C ILE A 63 -11.39 -26.00 15.30
N GLY A 64 -12.07 -27.08 14.91
CA GLY A 64 -12.03 -28.35 15.63
C GLY A 64 -10.66 -29.03 15.49
N PRO A 65 -10.38 -30.09 16.25
CA PRO A 65 -9.18 -30.89 16.05
C PRO A 65 -9.07 -31.31 14.57
N ARG A 66 -7.85 -31.26 14.02
CA ARG A 66 -7.61 -31.52 12.59
C ARG A 66 -7.95 -32.97 12.25
N THR A 67 -9.10 -33.19 11.61
CA THR A 67 -9.61 -34.53 11.25
C THR A 67 -9.30 -34.95 9.82
N TRP A 68 -8.78 -34.06 8.98
CA TRP A 68 -8.47 -34.33 7.57
C TRP A 68 -7.01 -34.73 7.37
N SER A 69 -6.77 -35.80 6.61
CA SER A 69 -5.47 -36.15 6.06
C SER A 69 -5.24 -35.43 4.72
N ARG A 70 -3.99 -35.33 4.26
CA ARG A 70 -3.67 -34.58 3.04
C ARG A 70 -4.24 -35.24 1.78
N ASP A 71 -4.47 -36.54 1.82
CA ASP A 71 -5.00 -37.32 0.71
C ASP A 71 -6.52 -37.09 0.53
N ASP A 72 -7.24 -36.78 1.61
CA ASP A 72 -8.69 -36.49 1.60
C ASP A 72 -9.06 -35.15 0.91
N LEU A 73 -8.08 -34.28 0.67
CA LEU A 73 -8.29 -32.93 0.11
C LEU A 73 -8.03 -32.84 -1.39
N HIS A 74 -7.62 -33.94 -2.03
CA HIS A 74 -7.20 -33.96 -3.44
C HIS A 74 -8.14 -34.72 -4.38
N GLU A 75 -9.26 -35.25 -3.90
CA GLU A 75 -10.33 -35.77 -4.75
C GLU A 75 -11.51 -34.80 -4.78
N GLY A 76 -11.50 -33.93 -5.79
CA GLY A 76 -12.57 -32.99 -6.12
C GLY A 76 -12.42 -32.45 -7.53
#